data_AF-A0A7X1LM73-F1
#
_entry.id   AF-A0A7X1LM73-F1
#
_cell.length_a   1.000
_cell.length_b   1.000
_cell.length_c   1.000
_cell.angle_alpha   90.00
_cell.angle_beta   90.00
_cell.angle_gamma   90.00
#
_symmetry.space_group_name_H-M   'P 1'
#
loop_
_entity.id
_entity.type
_entity.pdbx_description
1 polymer ?
#
loop_
_entity_poly.entity_id
_entity_poly.type
_entity_poly.pdbx_seq_one_letter_code
_entity_poly.pdbx_strand_id
1 'polypeptide(L)'
;MCVSVATFIGSGVVSFVNGNIVLTGTGDVVNAGVTAFIASLAIYLFRDKVKGLSMVALPILISTAIGWIGLNLLPYVSKVNGAIGLTVEEVVKMQPLLTGGIIAIIFSILIISPFSTVGIALAVNLGGIAAGAANLGVCAAAFGLALAGLKVNPIGITLVPVLGSAKIQMANFVKNPLIIVPIVINAFTLGVLGALFNIKGTAFSAGFGISGLIGPINALNHLSWNLKNILLVVTLFIILPIVFGYICNFIFINKLVLIKEEDYKVTI
;
A
#
# COMPACT_ATOMS: atom_id res chain seq x y z
N MET A 1 22.53 3.86 -7.21
CA MET A 1 22.19 4.48 -8.51
C MET A 1 21.75 3.44 -9.54
N CYS A 2 22.55 2.43 -9.87
CA CYS A 2 22.24 1.44 -10.91
C CYS A 2 20.95 0.65 -10.65
N VAL A 3 20.73 0.23 -9.39
CA VAL A 3 19.49 -0.43 -8.96
C VAL A 3 18.28 0.48 -9.22
N SER A 4 18.38 1.77 -8.89
CA SER A 4 17.32 2.75 -9.10
C SER A 4 16.97 2.90 -10.58
N VAL A 5 17.98 2.99 -11.46
CA VAL A 5 17.77 3.09 -12.92
C VAL A 5 17.17 1.80 -13.49
N ALA A 6 17.71 0.63 -13.13
CA ALA A 6 17.16 -0.66 -13.53
C ALA A 6 15.69 -0.81 -13.10
N THR A 7 15.39 -0.43 -11.85
CA THR A 7 14.04 -0.47 -11.27
C THR A 7 13.10 0.50 -11.97
N PHE A 8 13.58 1.70 -12.31
CA PHE A 8 12.80 2.70 -13.03
C PHE A 8 12.39 2.19 -14.42
N ILE A 9 13.32 1.59 -15.16
CA ILE A 9 13.04 0.96 -16.46
C ILE A 9 12.11 -0.25 -16.28
N GLY A 10 12.46 -1.17 -15.38
CA GLY A 10 11.72 -2.42 -15.16
C GLY A 10 10.30 -2.19 -14.64
N SER A 11 10.03 -1.12 -13.88
CA SER A 11 8.70 -0.80 -13.37
C SER A 11 7.65 -0.52 -14.47
N GLY A 12 8.09 -0.29 -15.71
CA GLY A 12 7.21 0.01 -16.84
C GLY A 12 6.78 1.48 -16.94
N VAL A 13 7.27 2.37 -16.06
CA VAL A 13 7.03 3.82 -16.14
C VAL A 13 7.49 4.38 -17.48
N VAL A 14 8.61 3.86 -18.01
CA VAL A 14 9.12 4.26 -19.32
C VAL A 14 8.46 3.41 -20.39
N SER A 15 7.47 3.98 -21.09
CA SER A 15 6.76 3.32 -22.17
C SER A 15 7.15 3.93 -23.52
N PHE A 16 7.40 3.06 -24.51
CA PHE A 16 7.66 3.47 -25.89
C PHE A 16 6.35 3.45 -26.67
N VAL A 17 5.75 4.62 -26.89
CA VAL A 17 4.50 4.76 -27.63
C VAL A 17 4.79 5.57 -28.90
N ASN A 18 4.57 4.97 -30.07
CA ASN A 18 4.74 5.63 -31.38
C ASN A 18 6.14 6.25 -31.58
N GLY A 19 7.20 5.59 -31.12
CA GLY A 19 8.57 6.09 -31.23
C GLY A 19 8.95 7.16 -30.20
N ASN A 20 8.00 7.62 -29.37
CA ASN A 20 8.26 8.57 -28.29
C ASN A 20 8.42 7.84 -26.95
N ILE A 21 9.33 8.36 -26.14
CA ILE A 21 9.51 7.93 -24.74
C ILE A 21 8.49 8.71 -23.91
N VAL A 22 7.51 8.01 -23.34
CA VAL A 22 6.47 8.60 -22.49
C VAL A 22 6.61 8.01 -21.09
N LEU A 23 6.50 8.89 -20.09
CA LEU A 23 6.44 8.49 -18.68
C LEU A 23 4.98 8.26 -18.29
N THR A 24 4.61 7.01 -18.07
CA THR A 24 3.23 6.58 -17.80
C THR A 24 3.06 6.20 -16.33
N GLY A 25 2.45 7.10 -15.55
CA GLY A 25 2.03 6.83 -14.17
C GLY A 25 3.18 6.54 -13.21
N THR A 26 2.89 5.73 -12.18
CA THR A 26 3.80 5.45 -11.05
C THR A 26 4.61 4.15 -11.20
N GLY A 27 4.32 3.34 -12.22
CA GLY A 27 4.92 2.02 -12.42
C GLY A 27 4.36 0.92 -11.52
N ASP A 28 4.70 -0.31 -11.86
CA ASP A 28 4.34 -1.50 -11.09
C ASP A 28 5.31 -1.71 -9.92
N VAL A 29 4.82 -1.54 -8.69
CA VAL A 29 5.64 -1.62 -7.48
C VAL A 29 6.17 -3.03 -7.21
N VAL A 30 5.42 -4.06 -7.60
CA VAL A 30 5.86 -5.46 -7.43
C VAL A 30 6.99 -5.73 -8.41
N ASN A 31 6.81 -5.36 -9.69
CA ASN A 31 7.84 -5.59 -10.69
C ASN A 31 9.09 -4.75 -10.42
N ALA A 32 8.92 -3.52 -9.92
CA ALA A 32 10.00 -2.68 -9.43
C ALA A 32 10.78 -3.38 -8.30
N GLY A 33 10.09 -3.95 -7.31
CA GLY A 33 10.71 -4.70 -6.20
C GLY A 33 11.48 -5.93 -6.68
N VAL A 34 10.90 -6.73 -7.58
CA VAL A 34 11.56 -7.90 -8.18
C VAL A 34 12.80 -7.47 -8.97
N THR A 35 12.69 -6.43 -9.78
CA THR A 35 13.81 -5.87 -10.56
C THR A 35 14.92 -5.36 -9.64
N ALA A 36 14.57 -4.69 -8.53
CA ALA A 36 15.52 -4.22 -7.54
C ALA A 36 16.24 -5.37 -6.82
N PHE A 37 15.52 -6.46 -6.51
CA PHE A 37 16.09 -7.67 -5.93
C PHE A 37 17.10 -8.32 -6.88
N ILE A 38 16.73 -8.56 -8.14
CA ILE A 38 17.62 -9.11 -9.17
C ILE A 38 18.84 -8.21 -9.36
N ALA A 39 18.64 -6.89 -9.40
CA ALA A 39 19.73 -5.91 -9.52
C ALA A 39 20.70 -5.96 -8.34
N SER A 40 20.18 -6.04 -7.12
CA SER A 40 21.00 -6.11 -5.91
C SER A 40 21.77 -7.43 -5.83
N LEU A 41 21.14 -8.55 -6.22
CA LEU A 41 21.78 -9.86 -6.29
C LEU A 41 22.89 -9.88 -7.35
N ALA A 42 22.64 -9.31 -8.53
CA ALA A 42 23.66 -9.19 -9.57
C ALA A 42 24.86 -8.35 -9.10
N ILE A 43 24.63 -7.21 -8.44
CA ILE A 43 25.72 -6.42 -7.84
C ILE A 43 26.52 -7.26 -6.85
N TYR A 44 25.84 -7.98 -5.95
CA TYR A 44 26.49 -8.83 -4.96
C TYR A 44 27.39 -9.90 -5.61
N LEU A 45 26.94 -10.52 -6.72
CA LEU A 45 27.67 -11.58 -7.41
C LEU A 45 28.81 -11.06 -8.31
N PHE A 46 28.65 -9.88 -8.92
CA PHE A 46 29.60 -9.36 -9.91
C PHE A 46 30.57 -8.31 -9.36
N ARG A 47 30.32 -7.69 -8.20
CA ARG A 47 31.19 -6.61 -7.66
C ARG A 47 32.66 -7.01 -7.54
N ASP A 48 32.96 -8.26 -7.21
CA ASP A 48 34.32 -8.73 -6.95
C ASP A 48 35.05 -9.15 -8.24
N LYS A 49 34.29 -9.37 -9.32
CA LYS A 49 34.80 -9.79 -10.64
C LYS A 49 35.21 -8.62 -11.53
N VAL A 50 34.58 -7.46 -11.36
CA VAL A 50 34.83 -6.27 -12.20
C VAL A 50 35.66 -5.25 -11.41
N LYS A 51 36.94 -5.54 -11.16
CA LYS A 51 37.84 -4.58 -10.50
C LYS A 51 38.20 -3.41 -11.43
N GLY A 52 38.45 -2.22 -10.88
CA GLY A 52 38.88 -1.00 -11.58
C GLY A 52 37.79 -0.31 -12.43
N LEU A 53 37.05 -1.09 -13.23
CA LEU A 53 35.94 -0.61 -14.07
C LEU A 53 34.58 -0.65 -13.36
N SER A 54 34.52 -1.11 -12.12
CA SER A 54 33.27 -1.24 -11.34
C SER A 54 32.49 0.06 -11.21
N MET A 55 33.13 1.22 -11.20
CA MET A 55 32.42 2.51 -11.17
C MET A 55 31.68 2.84 -12.47
N VAL A 56 32.09 2.29 -13.62
CA VAL A 56 31.52 2.65 -14.93
C VAL A 56 30.77 1.48 -15.56
N ALA A 57 31.36 0.28 -15.56
CA ALA A 57 30.81 -0.89 -16.23
C ALA A 57 29.61 -1.49 -15.50
N LEU A 58 29.66 -1.61 -14.16
CA LEU A 58 28.53 -2.16 -13.40
C LEU A 58 27.25 -1.34 -13.61
N PRO A 59 27.25 0.01 -13.48
CA PRO A 59 26.06 0.79 -13.73
C PRO A 59 25.43 0.56 -15.11
N ILE A 60 26.22 0.53 -16.17
CA ILE A 60 25.71 0.37 -17.53
C ILE A 60 25.14 -1.04 -17.72
N LEU A 61 25.90 -2.08 -17.34
CA LEU A 61 25.50 -3.46 -17.54
C LEU A 61 24.27 -3.83 -16.70
N ILE A 62 24.26 -3.45 -15.42
CA ILE A 62 23.15 -3.77 -14.51
C ILE A 62 21.91 -2.97 -14.91
N SER A 63 22.03 -1.68 -15.22
CA SER A 63 20.87 -0.87 -15.58
C SER A 63 20.21 -1.35 -16.87
N THR A 64 21.00 -1.71 -17.89
CA THR A 64 20.47 -2.16 -19.18
C THR A 64 19.98 -3.62 -19.13
N ALA A 65 20.82 -4.56 -18.68
CA ALA A 65 20.47 -5.98 -18.69
C ALA A 65 19.30 -6.28 -17.73
N ILE A 66 19.33 -5.71 -16.53
CA ILE A 66 18.32 -6.00 -15.51
C ILE A 66 17.06 -5.16 -15.73
N GLY A 67 17.21 -3.93 -16.24
CA GLY A 67 16.07 -3.16 -16.76
C GLY A 67 15.33 -3.93 -17.86
N TRP A 68 16.05 -4.55 -18.79
CA TRP A 68 15.46 -5.39 -19.84
C TRP A 68 14.78 -6.66 -19.28
N ILE A 69 15.40 -7.35 -18.32
CA ILE A 69 14.77 -8.48 -17.63
C ILE A 69 13.49 -8.03 -16.90
N GLY A 70 13.53 -6.89 -16.22
CA GLY A 70 12.37 -6.29 -15.56
C GLY A 70 11.22 -6.00 -16.52
N LEU A 71 11.51 -5.44 -17.70
CA LEU A 71 10.50 -5.21 -18.74
C LEU A 71 9.87 -6.51 -19.27
N ASN A 72 10.63 -7.61 -19.35
CA ASN A 72 10.09 -8.91 -19.74
C ASN A 72 9.27 -9.60 -18.65
N LEU A 73 9.54 -9.29 -17.37
CA LEU A 73 8.75 -9.74 -16.22
C LEU A 73 7.44 -8.97 -16.07
N LEU A 74 7.43 -7.70 -16.50
CA LEU A 74 6.30 -6.78 -16.34
C LEU A 74 4.94 -7.35 -16.80
N PRO A 75 4.79 -8.00 -17.97
CA PRO A 75 3.51 -8.53 -18.41
C PRO A 75 2.95 -9.61 -17.48
N TYR A 76 3.82 -10.40 -16.83
CA TYR A 76 3.41 -11.45 -15.90
C TYR A 76 2.90 -10.84 -14.59
N VAL A 77 3.61 -9.84 -14.07
CA VAL A 77 3.20 -9.12 -12.85
C VAL A 77 1.91 -8.34 -13.09
N SER A 78 1.80 -7.67 -14.24
CA SER A 78 0.59 -6.94 -14.64
C SER A 78 -0.65 -7.83 -14.73
N LYS A 79 -0.51 -9.11 -15.13
CA LYS A 79 -1.62 -10.08 -15.12
C LYS A 79 -2.13 -10.36 -13.70
N VAL A 80 -1.22 -10.49 -12.73
CA VAL A 80 -1.59 -10.71 -11.32
C VAL A 80 -2.32 -9.48 -10.77
N ASN A 81 -1.78 -8.29 -11.04
CA ASN A 81 -2.42 -7.04 -10.62
C ASN A 81 -3.79 -6.84 -11.29
N GLY A 82 -3.92 -7.24 -12.56
CA GLY A 82 -5.21 -7.27 -13.28
C GLY A 82 -6.22 -8.22 -12.64
N ALA A 83 -5.79 -9.42 -12.21
CA ALA A 83 -6.68 -10.38 -11.53
C ALA A 83 -7.20 -9.85 -10.17
N ILE A 84 -6.33 -9.18 -9.40
CA ILE A 84 -6.75 -8.50 -8.17
C ILE A 84 -7.74 -7.39 -8.51
N GLY A 85 -7.48 -6.64 -9.58
CA GLY A 85 -8.39 -5.61 -10.07
C GLY A 85 -9.78 -6.13 -10.40
N LEU A 86 -9.88 -7.22 -11.17
CA LEU A 86 -11.16 -7.86 -11.50
C LEU A 86 -11.91 -8.30 -10.24
N THR A 87 -11.18 -8.81 -9.23
CA THR A 87 -11.79 -9.18 -7.95
C THR A 87 -12.41 -7.97 -7.26
N VAL A 88 -11.71 -6.84 -7.25
CA VAL A 88 -12.22 -5.57 -6.71
C VAL A 88 -13.46 -5.11 -7.47
N GLU A 89 -13.44 -5.18 -8.80
CA GLU A 89 -14.56 -4.77 -9.66
C GLU A 89 -15.83 -5.59 -9.39
N GLU A 90 -15.70 -6.91 -9.20
CA GLU A 90 -16.83 -7.77 -8.85
C GLU A 90 -17.41 -7.43 -7.47
N VAL A 91 -16.56 -7.12 -6.48
CA VAL A 91 -17.01 -6.71 -5.14
C VAL A 91 -17.77 -5.38 -5.20
N VAL A 92 -17.38 -4.45 -6.09
CA VAL A 92 -18.06 -3.15 -6.23
C VAL A 92 -19.53 -3.29 -6.65
N LYS A 93 -19.88 -4.35 -7.37
CA LYS A 93 -21.26 -4.62 -7.83
C LYS A 93 -22.20 -5.10 -6.71
N MET A 94 -21.67 -5.42 -5.52
CA MET A 94 -22.45 -5.88 -4.38
C MET A 94 -23.20 -4.73 -3.67
N GLN A 95 -23.98 -5.06 -2.64
CA GLN A 95 -24.70 -4.08 -1.83
C GLN A 95 -23.73 -3.10 -1.13
N PRO A 96 -24.04 -1.79 -1.07
CA PRO A 96 -23.09 -0.76 -0.64
C PRO A 96 -22.40 -0.99 0.70
N LEU A 97 -23.12 -1.49 1.73
CA LEU A 97 -22.53 -1.76 3.04
C LEU A 97 -21.53 -2.92 3.00
N LEU A 98 -21.87 -4.00 2.29
CA LEU A 98 -21.01 -5.17 2.15
C LEU A 98 -19.78 -4.82 1.30
N THR A 99 -19.99 -4.09 0.20
CA THR A 99 -18.92 -3.53 -0.64
C THR A 99 -17.95 -2.69 0.19
N GLY A 100 -18.47 -1.78 1.02
CA GLY A 100 -17.64 -0.94 1.88
C GLY A 100 -16.73 -1.75 2.80
N GLY A 101 -17.31 -2.72 3.52
CA GLY A 101 -16.54 -3.58 4.41
C GLY A 101 -15.47 -4.40 3.69
N ILE A 102 -15.83 -5.10 2.60
CA ILE A 102 -14.91 -5.99 1.88
C ILE A 102 -13.81 -5.20 1.18
N ILE A 103 -14.13 -4.07 0.54
CA ILE A 103 -13.12 -3.23 -0.12
C ILE A 103 -12.13 -2.67 0.91
N ALA A 104 -12.61 -2.24 2.07
CA ALA A 104 -11.72 -1.79 3.14
C ALA A 104 -10.77 -2.90 3.61
N ILE A 105 -11.26 -4.14 3.75
CA ILE A 105 -10.41 -5.31 4.04
C ILE A 105 -9.34 -5.46 2.96
N ILE A 106 -9.74 -5.55 1.69
CA ILE A 106 -8.83 -5.78 0.57
C ILE A 106 -7.73 -4.70 0.56
N PHE A 107 -8.09 -3.43 0.67
CA PHE A 107 -7.12 -2.33 0.65
C PHE A 107 -6.23 -2.26 1.90
N SER A 108 -6.73 -2.69 3.07
CA SER A 108 -5.92 -2.83 4.28
C SER A 108 -4.85 -3.93 4.14
N ILE A 109 -5.15 -5.00 3.41
CA ILE A 109 -4.18 -6.06 3.10
C ILE A 109 -3.19 -5.58 2.04
N LEU A 110 -3.71 -4.97 0.98
CA LEU A 110 -2.89 -4.50 -0.14
C LEU A 110 -1.85 -3.46 0.31
N ILE A 111 -2.16 -2.56 1.25
CA ILE A 111 -1.19 -1.52 1.67
C ILE A 111 0.01 -2.09 2.43
N ILE A 112 -0.14 -3.23 3.11
CA ILE A 112 0.94 -3.89 3.85
C ILE A 112 1.73 -4.84 2.93
N SER A 113 1.06 -5.36 1.91
CA SER A 113 1.61 -6.25 0.89
C SER A 113 2.56 -5.53 -0.10
N PRO A 114 3.31 -6.28 -0.95
CA PRO A 114 4.15 -5.67 -1.98
C PRO A 114 3.37 -4.96 -3.10
N PHE A 115 2.04 -5.09 -3.14
CA PHE A 115 1.20 -4.53 -4.19
C PHE A 115 1.06 -2.99 -4.11
N SER A 116 0.70 -2.37 -5.24
CA SER A 116 0.39 -0.93 -5.28
C SER A 116 -1.11 -0.72 -5.09
N THR A 117 -1.53 -0.25 -3.92
CA THR A 117 -2.94 0.07 -3.64
C THR A 117 -3.50 1.10 -4.60
N VAL A 118 -2.76 2.20 -4.81
CA VAL A 118 -3.15 3.28 -5.75
C VAL A 118 -3.14 2.75 -7.19
N GLY A 119 -2.14 1.94 -7.56
CA GLY A 119 -2.07 1.33 -8.89
C GLY A 119 -3.27 0.44 -9.20
N ILE A 120 -3.66 -0.42 -8.24
CA ILE A 120 -4.83 -1.29 -8.38
C ILE A 120 -6.12 -0.46 -8.44
N ALA A 121 -6.26 0.56 -7.58
CA ALA A 121 -7.43 1.44 -7.62
C ALA A 121 -7.58 2.18 -8.96
N LEU A 122 -6.48 2.67 -9.53
CA LEU A 122 -6.47 3.32 -10.84
C LEU A 122 -6.80 2.34 -11.97
N ALA A 123 -6.27 1.11 -11.91
CA ALA A 123 -6.51 0.10 -12.94
C ALA A 123 -7.99 -0.29 -13.06
N VAL A 124 -8.72 -0.32 -11.95
CA VAL A 124 -10.16 -0.65 -11.92
C VAL A 124 -11.07 0.57 -11.93
N ASN A 125 -10.49 1.78 -12.04
CA ASN A 125 -11.22 3.04 -11.94
C ASN A 125 -12.10 3.12 -10.67
N LEU A 126 -11.54 2.73 -9.52
CA LEU A 126 -12.28 2.64 -8.26
C LEU A 126 -12.79 4.01 -7.84
N GLY A 127 -14.11 4.21 -7.81
CA GLY A 127 -14.71 5.52 -7.52
C GLY A 127 -15.83 5.46 -6.48
N GLY A 128 -16.28 6.64 -6.07
CA GLY A 128 -17.45 6.79 -5.21
C GLY A 128 -17.24 6.16 -3.83
N ILE A 129 -18.26 5.46 -3.33
CA ILE A 129 -18.26 4.87 -1.99
C ILE A 129 -17.16 3.81 -1.83
N ALA A 130 -16.91 3.01 -2.86
CA ALA A 130 -15.87 1.98 -2.81
C ALA A 130 -14.47 2.59 -2.62
N ALA A 131 -14.17 3.70 -3.29
CA ALA A 131 -12.91 4.43 -3.09
C ALA A 131 -12.81 5.07 -1.69
N GLY A 132 -13.92 5.58 -1.15
CA GLY A 132 -13.98 6.09 0.21
C GLY A 132 -13.74 5.00 1.26
N ALA A 133 -14.32 3.81 1.05
CA ALA A 133 -14.11 2.65 1.90
C ALA A 133 -12.68 2.12 1.82
N ALA A 134 -12.09 2.07 0.63
CA ALA A 134 -10.68 1.72 0.43
C ALA A 134 -9.75 2.63 1.25
N ASN A 135 -9.97 3.94 1.20
CA ASN A 135 -9.24 4.92 2.01
C ASN A 135 -9.34 4.63 3.50
N LEU A 136 -10.54 4.34 4.00
CA LEU A 136 -10.76 4.02 5.42
C LEU A 136 -10.10 2.70 5.82
N GLY A 137 -10.07 1.70 4.93
CA GLY A 137 -9.31 0.47 5.13
C GLY A 137 -7.80 0.72 5.25
N VAL A 138 -7.25 1.59 4.41
CA VAL A 138 -5.84 2.02 4.51
C VAL A 138 -5.58 2.78 5.82
N CYS A 139 -6.53 3.63 6.27
CA CYS A 139 -6.42 4.31 7.57
C CYS A 139 -6.43 3.32 8.74
N ALA A 140 -7.28 2.29 8.68
CA ALA A 140 -7.32 1.22 9.69
C ALA A 140 -5.96 0.52 9.80
N ALA A 141 -5.32 0.20 8.67
CA ALA A 141 -3.99 -0.39 8.64
C ALA A 141 -2.92 0.55 9.19
N ALA A 142 -2.92 1.81 8.76
CA ALA A 142 -1.96 2.82 9.20
C ALA A 142 -1.98 3.01 10.73
N PHE A 143 -3.15 3.33 11.30
CA PHE A 143 -3.27 3.54 12.74
C PHE A 143 -3.18 2.23 13.53
N GLY A 144 -3.76 1.14 13.01
CA GLY A 144 -3.70 -0.17 13.66
C GLY A 144 -2.25 -0.67 13.85
N LEU A 145 -1.42 -0.56 12.80
CA LEU A 145 0.00 -0.92 12.87
C LEU A 145 0.81 0.03 13.75
N ALA A 146 0.54 1.33 13.69
CA ALA A 146 1.19 2.30 14.55
C ALA A 146 0.92 2.01 16.03
N LEU A 147 -0.35 1.76 16.39
CA LEU A 147 -0.72 1.43 17.77
C LEU A 147 -0.10 0.12 18.24
N ALA A 148 -0.05 -0.90 17.37
CA ALA A 148 0.55 -2.18 17.70
C ALA A 148 2.07 -2.08 17.90
N GLY A 149 2.74 -1.22 17.11
CA GLY A 149 4.18 -0.97 17.20
C GLY A 149 4.61 -0.04 18.34
N LEU A 150 3.67 0.66 19.00
CA LEU A 150 3.98 1.76 19.92
C LEU A 150 4.89 1.38 21.09
N LYS A 151 4.79 0.15 21.60
CA LYS A 151 5.59 -0.31 22.74
C LYS A 151 6.97 -0.87 22.35
N VAL A 152 7.12 -1.33 21.12
CA VAL A 152 8.31 -2.07 20.66
C VAL A 152 9.20 -1.27 19.72
N ASN A 153 8.66 -0.19 19.13
CA ASN A 153 9.37 0.65 18.18
C ASN A 153 9.58 2.07 18.74
N PRO A 154 10.72 2.72 18.42
CA PRO A 154 10.89 4.15 18.61
C PRO A 154 9.75 4.94 17.96
N ILE A 155 9.38 6.08 18.56
CA ILE A 155 8.23 6.87 18.12
C ILE A 155 8.30 7.28 16.64
N GLY A 156 9.51 7.54 16.12
CA GLY A 156 9.71 7.85 14.71
C GLY A 156 9.26 6.71 13.79
N ILE A 157 9.64 5.47 14.11
CA ILE A 157 9.26 4.26 13.36
C ILE A 157 7.76 3.98 13.52
N THR A 158 7.24 4.15 14.73
CA THR A 158 5.82 3.96 15.06
C THR A 158 4.90 4.87 14.23
N LEU A 159 5.35 6.08 13.89
CA LEU A 159 4.56 7.02 13.11
C LEU A 159 4.68 6.81 11.58
N VAL A 160 5.65 6.03 11.10
CA VAL A 160 5.84 5.78 9.66
C VAL A 160 4.60 5.17 8.99
N PRO A 161 3.88 4.21 9.56
CA PRO A 161 2.64 3.69 8.97
C PRO A 161 1.58 4.77 8.70
N VAL A 162 1.54 5.83 9.51
CA VAL A 162 0.55 6.92 9.42
C VAL A 162 1.03 8.04 8.50
N LEU A 163 2.26 8.51 8.69
CA LEU A 163 2.80 9.68 7.98
C LEU A 163 3.46 9.32 6.64
N GLY A 164 4.00 8.10 6.55
CA GLY A 164 4.68 7.59 5.36
C GLY A 164 3.86 6.47 4.72
N SER A 165 4.26 5.24 4.99
CA SER A 165 3.64 4.04 4.41
C SER A 165 3.62 2.88 5.39
N ALA A 166 2.46 2.21 5.47
CA ALA A 166 2.28 0.96 6.22
C ALA A 166 3.16 -0.19 5.68
N LYS A 167 3.73 -0.05 4.47
CA LYS A 167 4.67 -1.01 3.88
C LYS A 167 5.92 -1.26 4.73
N ILE A 168 6.25 -0.39 5.68
CA ILE A 168 7.34 -0.63 6.63
C ILE A 168 7.15 -1.93 7.44
N GLN A 169 5.90 -2.39 7.60
CA GLN A 169 5.56 -3.63 8.29
C GLN A 169 5.46 -4.85 7.34
N MET A 170 5.81 -4.70 6.06
CA MET A 170 5.72 -5.79 5.07
C MET A 170 6.56 -7.02 5.47
N ALA A 171 7.79 -6.81 5.94
CA ALA A 171 8.65 -7.90 6.38
C ALA A 171 8.04 -8.70 7.55
N ASN A 172 7.43 -7.98 8.50
CA ASN A 172 6.75 -8.59 9.64
C ASN A 172 5.47 -9.32 9.21
N PHE A 173 4.72 -8.77 8.26
CA PHE A 173 3.54 -9.43 7.70
C PHE A 173 3.87 -10.73 6.97
N VAL A 174 4.96 -10.75 6.19
CA VAL A 174 5.43 -11.96 5.53
C VAL A 174 5.91 -13.01 6.55
N LYS A 175 6.54 -12.57 7.64
CA LYS A 175 7.04 -13.46 8.71
C LYS A 175 5.90 -14.04 9.55
N ASN A 176 4.91 -13.23 9.93
CA ASN A 176 3.75 -13.64 10.70
C ASN A 176 2.48 -12.99 10.12
N PRO A 177 1.75 -13.69 9.23
CA PRO A 177 0.53 -13.15 8.63
C PRO A 177 -0.58 -12.84 9.63
N LEU A 178 -0.55 -13.42 10.83
CA LEU A 178 -1.58 -13.19 11.85
C LEU A 178 -1.62 -11.75 12.35
N ILE A 179 -0.54 -10.97 12.18
CA ILE A 179 -0.50 -9.55 12.60
C ILE A 179 -1.59 -8.69 11.93
N ILE A 180 -2.15 -9.16 10.82
CA ILE A 180 -3.16 -8.45 10.04
C ILE A 180 -4.59 -8.65 10.54
N VAL A 181 -4.86 -9.71 11.31
CA VAL A 181 -6.20 -10.04 11.78
C VAL A 181 -6.88 -8.88 12.54
N PRO A 182 -6.25 -8.25 13.56
CA PRO A 182 -6.86 -7.11 14.23
C PRO A 182 -7.09 -5.92 13.29
N ILE A 183 -6.24 -5.76 12.27
CA ILE A 183 -6.34 -4.69 11.28
C ILE A 183 -7.52 -4.91 10.35
N VAL A 184 -7.72 -6.14 9.87
CA VAL A 184 -8.82 -6.51 8.96
C VAL A 184 -10.18 -6.27 9.63
N ILE A 185 -10.30 -6.60 10.91
CA ILE A 185 -11.54 -6.37 11.67
C ILE A 185 -11.83 -4.88 11.79
N ASN A 186 -10.81 -4.08 12.16
CA ASN A 186 -10.91 -2.62 12.19
C ASN A 186 -11.30 -2.06 10.80
N ALA A 187 -10.61 -2.49 9.74
CA ALA A 187 -10.86 -2.07 8.37
C ALA A 187 -12.30 -2.37 7.93
N PHE A 188 -12.81 -3.57 8.21
CA PHE A 188 -14.19 -3.93 7.89
C PHE A 188 -15.18 -2.97 8.55
N THR A 189 -15.02 -2.71 9.85
CA THR A 189 -15.93 -1.81 10.59
C THR A 189 -15.91 -0.39 10.03
N LEU A 190 -14.73 0.15 9.71
CA LEU A 190 -14.61 1.48 9.11
C LEU A 190 -15.16 1.52 7.68
N GLY A 191 -14.97 0.46 6.90
CA GLY A 191 -15.52 0.35 5.55
C GLY A 191 -17.04 0.38 5.53
N VAL A 192 -17.67 -0.36 6.44
CA VAL A 192 -19.14 -0.37 6.62
C VAL A 192 -19.64 1.02 7.05
N LEU A 193 -18.96 1.67 8.00
CA LEU A 193 -19.30 3.03 8.44
C LEU A 193 -19.10 4.05 7.31
N GLY A 194 -18.03 3.94 6.53
CA GLY A 194 -17.78 4.78 5.36
C GLY A 194 -18.90 4.70 4.33
N ALA A 195 -19.39 3.48 4.06
CA ALA A 195 -20.55 3.28 3.20
C ALA A 195 -21.84 3.88 3.79
N LEU A 196 -22.07 3.70 5.09
CA LEU A 196 -23.24 4.25 5.79
C LEU A 196 -23.28 5.79 5.73
N PHE A 197 -22.13 6.43 5.96
CA PHE A 197 -21.99 7.89 5.91
C PHE A 197 -21.75 8.43 4.49
N ASN A 198 -21.85 7.60 3.46
CA ASN A 198 -21.64 7.98 2.06
C ASN A 198 -20.29 8.69 1.81
N ILE A 199 -19.23 8.23 2.48
CA ILE A 199 -17.87 8.72 2.23
C ILE A 199 -17.45 8.27 0.83
N LYS A 200 -17.17 9.24 -0.03
CA LYS A 200 -16.76 9.02 -1.41
C LYS A 200 -15.29 9.35 -1.59
N GLY A 201 -14.68 8.74 -2.59
CA GLY A 201 -13.38 9.16 -3.08
C GLY A 201 -13.18 8.90 -4.56
N THR A 202 -11.95 9.12 -5.00
CA THR A 202 -11.48 8.85 -6.35
C THR A 202 -10.47 7.71 -6.37
N ALA A 203 -10.24 7.15 -7.57
CA ALA A 203 -9.27 6.09 -7.79
C ALA A 203 -7.85 6.51 -7.36
N PHE A 204 -7.51 7.78 -7.54
CA PHE A 204 -6.25 8.34 -7.07
C PHE A 204 -6.16 8.34 -5.54
N SER A 205 -7.26 8.68 -4.85
CA SER A 205 -7.26 8.76 -3.39
C SER A 205 -7.23 7.38 -2.72
N ALA A 206 -7.98 6.40 -3.24
CA ALA A 206 -8.36 5.14 -2.58
C ALA A 206 -7.21 4.32 -1.95
N GLY A 207 -5.98 4.50 -2.45
CA GLY A 207 -4.80 3.78 -1.96
C GLY A 207 -3.93 4.53 -0.94
N PHE A 208 -4.24 5.77 -0.58
CA PHE A 208 -3.42 6.59 0.31
C PHE A 208 -3.92 6.63 1.76
N GLY A 209 -5.23 6.50 1.99
CA GLY A 209 -5.79 6.62 3.33
C GLY A 209 -5.44 7.96 3.99
N ILE A 210 -4.78 7.89 5.15
CA ILE A 210 -4.38 9.08 5.93
C ILE A 210 -3.06 9.70 5.47
N SER A 211 -2.28 8.97 4.65
CA SER A 211 -0.98 9.44 4.16
C SER A 211 -1.15 10.72 3.32
N GLY A 212 -0.38 11.76 3.67
CA GLY A 212 -0.49 13.10 3.08
C GLY A 212 -1.87 13.76 3.23
N LEU A 213 -2.74 13.25 4.11
CA LEU A 213 -4.14 13.68 4.25
C LEU A 213 -4.97 13.57 2.96
N ILE A 214 -4.52 12.77 1.99
CA ILE A 214 -5.14 12.66 0.66
C ILE A 214 -6.57 12.11 0.77
N GLY A 215 -6.78 11.05 1.54
CA GLY A 215 -8.11 10.47 1.76
C GLY A 215 -9.09 11.43 2.42
N PRO A 216 -8.79 12.01 3.60
CA PRO A 216 -9.66 12.98 4.28
C PRO A 216 -9.99 14.20 3.42
N ILE A 217 -9.00 14.80 2.76
CA ILE A 217 -9.21 15.99 1.91
C ILE A 217 -10.10 15.63 0.71
N ASN A 218 -9.88 14.47 0.09
CA ASN A 218 -10.70 14.02 -1.02
C ASN A 218 -12.15 13.74 -0.59
N ALA A 219 -12.35 13.14 0.58
CA ALA A 219 -13.68 12.93 1.15
C ALA A 219 -14.41 14.27 1.41
N LEU A 220 -13.71 15.27 1.95
CA LEU A 220 -14.27 16.61 2.16
C LEU A 220 -14.65 17.31 0.86
N ASN A 221 -13.85 17.14 -0.20
CA ASN A 221 -14.18 17.69 -1.53
C ASN A 221 -15.49 17.10 -2.10
N HIS A 222 -15.88 15.90 -1.70
CA HIS A 222 -17.16 15.29 -2.09
C HIS A 222 -18.34 15.65 -1.16
N LEU A 223 -18.07 15.89 0.13
CA LEU A 223 -19.12 16.21 1.12
C LEU A 223 -19.41 17.71 1.26
N SER A 224 -18.50 18.58 0.79
CA SER A 224 -18.43 20.03 1.02
C SER A 224 -17.73 20.42 2.32
N TRP A 225 -17.01 21.55 2.27
CA TRP A 225 -16.26 22.11 3.39
C TRP A 225 -17.20 22.85 4.36
N ASN A 226 -17.69 22.14 5.37
CA ASN A 226 -18.42 22.71 6.48
C ASN A 226 -18.00 22.03 7.80
N LEU A 227 -18.27 22.68 8.92
CA LEU A 227 -17.81 22.21 10.24
C LEU A 227 -18.33 20.80 10.57
N LYS A 228 -19.58 20.47 10.19
CA LYS A 228 -20.17 19.14 10.41
C LYS A 228 -19.41 18.04 9.66
N ASN A 229 -19.10 18.26 8.38
CA ASN A 229 -18.40 17.30 7.54
C ASN A 229 -16.93 17.16 7.93
N ILE A 230 -16.28 18.25 8.34
CA ILE A 230 -14.92 18.22 8.89
C ILE A 230 -14.90 17.34 10.15
N LEU A 231 -15.85 17.54 11.06
CA LEU A 231 -15.96 16.72 12.26
C LEU A 231 -16.21 15.23 11.92
N LEU A 232 -17.09 14.96 10.95
CA LEU A 232 -17.37 13.61 10.47
C LEU A 232 -16.13 12.93 9.90
N VAL A 233 -15.39 13.62 9.01
CA VAL A 233 -14.19 13.09 8.37
C VAL A 233 -13.08 12.87 9.40
N VAL A 234 -12.83 13.80 10.31
CA VAL A 234 -11.87 13.61 11.41
C VAL A 234 -12.25 12.42 12.26
N THR A 235 -13.54 12.24 12.54
CA THR A 235 -14.04 11.11 13.32
C THR A 235 -13.78 9.79 12.59
N LEU A 236 -14.10 9.69 11.30
CA LEU A 236 -13.96 8.46 10.52
C LEU A 236 -12.52 8.12 10.12
N PHE A 237 -11.69 9.12 9.83
CA PHE A 237 -10.33 8.90 9.33
C PHE A 237 -9.27 8.88 10.43
N ILE A 238 -9.54 9.43 11.62
CA ILE A 238 -8.57 9.53 12.71
C ILE A 238 -9.11 8.85 13.97
N ILE A 239 -10.22 9.35 14.53
CA ILE A 239 -10.69 8.92 15.86
C ILE A 239 -11.08 7.44 15.86
N LEU A 240 -11.98 7.03 14.95
CA LEU A 240 -12.46 5.66 14.88
C LEU A 240 -11.37 4.63 14.54
N PRO A 241 -10.49 4.84 13.53
CA PRO A 241 -9.39 3.90 13.28
C PRO A 241 -8.45 3.74 14.48
N ILE A 242 -8.23 4.78 15.27
CA ILE A 242 -7.44 4.71 16.51
C ILE A 242 -8.20 3.92 17.58
N VAL A 243 -9.47 4.25 17.84
CA VAL A 243 -10.27 3.61 18.88
C VAL A 243 -10.47 2.12 18.59
N PHE A 244 -10.95 1.78 17.39
CA PHE A 244 -11.14 0.38 16.99
C PHE A 244 -9.82 -0.36 16.83
N GLY A 245 -8.78 0.30 16.32
CA GLY A 245 -7.43 -0.28 16.25
C GLY A 245 -6.88 -0.63 17.63
N TYR A 246 -7.04 0.25 18.61
CA TYR A 246 -6.63 0.00 20.00
C TYR A 246 -7.40 -1.17 20.60
N ILE A 247 -8.73 -1.20 20.46
CA ILE A 247 -9.58 -2.27 20.99
C ILE A 247 -9.19 -3.62 20.37
N CYS A 248 -9.04 -3.67 19.03
CA CYS A 248 -8.64 -4.90 18.34
C CYS A 248 -7.26 -5.36 18.79
N ASN A 249 -6.26 -4.47 18.78
CA ASN A 249 -4.91 -4.82 19.23
C ASN A 249 -4.90 -5.31 20.68
N PHE A 250 -5.64 -4.66 21.58
CA PHE A 250 -5.77 -5.10 22.98
C PHE A 250 -6.35 -6.51 23.11
N ILE A 251 -7.41 -6.82 22.36
CA ILE A 251 -8.03 -8.15 22.40
C ILE A 251 -7.06 -9.22 21.86
N PHE A 252 -6.43 -8.98 20.71
CA PHE A 252 -5.61 -9.99 20.04
C PHE A 252 -4.23 -10.20 20.67
N ILE A 253 -3.63 -9.15 21.21
CA ILE A 253 -2.31 -9.19 21.85
C ILE A 253 -2.44 -9.61 23.32
N ASN A 254 -3.33 -8.99 24.09
CA ASN A 254 -3.35 -9.16 25.54
C ASN A 254 -4.32 -10.24 26.03
N LYS A 255 -5.48 -10.42 25.35
CA LYS A 255 -6.52 -11.35 25.81
C LYS A 255 -6.45 -12.70 25.14
N LEU A 256 -6.24 -12.72 23.82
CA LEU A 256 -6.18 -13.95 23.03
C LEU A 256 -4.74 -14.50 22.90
N VAL A 257 -3.72 -13.66 23.11
CA VAL A 257 -2.29 -14.00 23.02
C VAL A 257 -1.95 -14.72 21.71
N LEU A 258 -2.65 -14.37 20.63
CA LEU A 258 -2.41 -14.93 19.29
C LEU A 258 -1.24 -14.23 18.58
N ILE A 259 -0.93 -13.00 19.00
CA ILE A 259 0.09 -12.14 18.41
C ILE A 259 0.92 -11.57 19.55
N LYS A 260 2.25 -11.58 19.40
CA LYS A 260 3.16 -10.97 20.39
C LYS A 260 3.44 -9.53 19.99
N GLU A 261 3.67 -8.65 20.95
CA GLU A 261 4.05 -7.26 20.67
C GLU A 261 5.32 -7.19 19.80
N GLU A 262 6.25 -8.13 20.01
CA GLU A 262 7.50 -8.25 19.23
C GLU A 262 7.27 -8.53 17.74
N ASP A 263 6.12 -9.07 17.35
CA ASP A 263 5.79 -9.32 15.94
C ASP A 263 5.63 -8.00 15.15
N TYR A 264 5.42 -6.87 15.83
CA TYR A 264 5.33 -5.54 15.22
C TYR A 264 6.65 -4.76 15.24
N LYS A 265 7.74 -5.35 15.77
CA LYS A 265 9.04 -4.70 15.85
C LYS A 265 9.66 -4.57 14.47
N VAL A 266 9.97 -3.35 14.05
CA VAL A 266 10.63 -3.09 12.77
C VAL A 266 12.14 -3.09 13.00
N THR A 267 12.87 -3.87 12.20
CA THR A 267 14.33 -3.85 12.18
C THR A 267 14.77 -3.11 10.92
N ILE A 268 15.51 -2.02 11.07
CA ILE A 268 16.04 -1.18 9.99
C ILE A 268 17.54 -1.44 9.85
#